data_AF-A0A1H8EEM5-F1
#
_entry.id   AF-A0A1H8EEM5-F1
#
_cell.length_a   1.000
_cell.length_b   1.000
_cell.length_c   1.000
_cell.angle_alpha   90.00
_cell.angle_beta   90.00
_cell.angle_gamma   90.00
#
_symmetry.space_group_name_H-M   'P 1'
#
loop_
_entity.id
_entity.type
_entity.pdbx_description
1 polymer ?
#
loop_
_entity_poly.entity_id
_entity_poly.type
_entity_poly.pdbx_seq_one_letter_code
_entity_poly.pdbx_strand_id
1 'polypeptide(L)'
;MGSKPLQKREDSQLFQSVANFASYQPFVGMINSVVSAFFLLLRDKPWGWWMIAYTFIPFIGFTAIYAIIAIYAKLSYNINIPFVHKKVRNIMVVFILLFVGLNIALWWNAS
;
A
#
# COMPACT_ATOMS: atom_id res chain seq x y z
N MET A 1 35.03 29.83 10.97
CA MET A 1 34.58 28.43 11.20
C MET A 1 33.84 27.98 9.96
N GLY A 2 34.48 27.10 9.19
CA GLY A 2 34.01 26.65 7.88
C GLY A 2 32.70 25.87 7.97
N SER A 3 31.84 26.10 6.98
CA SER A 3 30.57 25.44 6.74
C SER A 3 30.70 23.92 6.82
N LYS A 4 29.77 23.24 7.52
CA LYS A 4 29.61 21.78 7.46
C LYS A 4 28.93 21.41 6.14
N PRO A 5 29.62 20.81 5.15
CA PRO A 5 29.01 20.45 3.87
C PRO A 5 28.41 19.04 3.85
N LEU A 6 28.46 18.32 4.98
CA LEU A 6 28.14 16.89 5.07
C LEU A 6 26.67 16.59 5.40
N GLN A 7 25.94 17.52 6.01
CA GLN A 7 24.58 17.27 6.53
C GLN A 7 23.53 17.06 5.41
N LYS A 8 23.69 17.74 4.27
CA LYS A 8 22.72 17.69 3.17
C LYS A 8 22.73 16.35 2.40
N ARG A 9 23.82 15.58 2.44
CA ARG A 9 23.95 14.29 1.74
C ARG A 9 23.42 13.10 2.54
N GLU A 10 23.67 13.06 3.85
CA GLU A 10 23.11 12.01 4.72
C GLU A 10 21.58 12.12 4.79
N ASP A 11 21.06 13.34 4.96
CA ASP A 11 19.62 13.58 4.95
C ASP A 11 18.99 13.10 3.62
N SER A 12 19.65 13.34 2.48
CA SER A 12 19.12 12.91 1.18
C SER A 12 19.06 11.38 1.04
N GLN A 13 20.06 10.64 1.56
CA GLN A 13 20.08 9.18 1.52
C GLN A 13 19.03 8.56 2.44
N LEU A 14 18.86 9.13 3.64
CA LEU A 14 17.80 8.76 4.57
C LEU A 14 16.42 8.99 3.94
N PHE A 15 16.20 10.16 3.36
CA PHE A 15 14.95 10.48 2.66
C PHE A 15 14.69 9.59 1.45
N GLN A 16 15.72 9.26 0.66
CA GLN A 16 15.59 8.32 -0.46
C GLN A 16 15.17 6.94 0.03
N SER A 17 15.70 6.49 1.17
CA SER A 17 15.37 5.21 1.79
C SER A 17 13.93 5.19 2.32
N VAL A 18 13.50 6.27 2.98
CA VAL A 18 12.11 6.46 3.43
C VAL A 18 11.16 6.52 2.24
N ALA A 19 11.53 7.23 1.16
CA ALA A 19 10.72 7.31 -0.04
C ALA A 19 10.56 5.95 -0.73
N ASN A 20 11.65 5.18 -0.81
CA ASN A 20 11.61 3.81 -1.30
C ASN A 20 10.69 2.96 -0.43
N PHE A 21 10.84 2.98 0.89
CA PHE A 21 9.98 2.25 1.82
C PHE A 21 8.50 2.64 1.68
N ALA A 22 8.20 3.94 1.61
CA ALA A 22 6.84 4.46 1.44
C ALA A 22 6.20 3.93 0.15
N SER A 23 6.97 3.89 -0.94
CA SER A 23 6.47 3.40 -2.23
C SER A 23 6.11 1.89 -2.26
N TYR A 24 6.55 1.10 -1.27
CA TYR A 24 6.11 -0.30 -1.11
C TYR A 24 4.84 -0.44 -0.26
N GLN A 25 4.45 0.56 0.52
CA GLN A 25 3.31 0.45 1.45
C GLN A 25 2.01 0.06 0.73
N PRO A 26 1.59 0.69 -0.38
CA PRO A 26 0.34 0.32 -1.05
C PRO A 26 0.33 -1.14 -1.51
N PHE A 27 1.50 -1.67 -1.93
CA PHE A 27 1.62 -3.06 -2.34
C PHE A 27 1.50 -4.03 -1.15
N VAL A 28 2.11 -3.72 -0.01
CA VAL A 28 1.94 -4.52 1.23
C VAL A 28 0.49 -4.53 1.67
N GLY A 29 -0.18 -3.36 1.64
CA GLY A 29 -1.61 -3.26 1.90
C GLY A 29 -2.45 -4.14 0.96
N MET A 30 -2.11 -4.15 -0.33
CA MET A 30 -2.79 -4.96 -1.34
C MET A 30 -2.66 -6.46 -1.07
N ILE A 31 -1.47 -6.94 -0.69
CA ILE A 31 -1.24 -8.34 -0.31
C ILE A 31 -2.12 -8.70 0.89
N ASN A 32 -2.11 -7.87 1.94
CA ASN A 32 -2.91 -8.10 3.14
C ASN A 32 -4.42 -8.11 2.85
N SER A 33 -4.88 -7.27 1.91
CA SER A 33 -6.26 -7.27 1.43
C SER A 33 -6.63 -8.56 0.69
N VAL A 34 -5.76 -9.06 -0.19
CA VAL A 34 -5.93 -10.37 -0.86
C VAL A 34 -6.00 -11.50 0.16
N VAL A 35 -5.05 -11.54 1.11
CA VAL A 35 -5.00 -12.57 2.16
C VAL A 35 -6.27 -12.52 2.99
N SER A 36 -6.73 -11.33 3.40
CA SER A 36 -8.00 -11.15 4.11
C SER A 36 -9.18 -11.72 3.31
N ALA A 37 -9.32 -11.36 2.03
CA ALA A 37 -10.40 -11.85 1.18
C ALA A 37 -10.36 -13.38 0.99
N PHE A 38 -9.16 -13.95 0.87
CA PHE A 38 -8.97 -15.40 0.76
C PHE A 38 -9.36 -16.13 2.06
N PHE A 39 -8.91 -15.64 3.22
CA PHE A 39 -9.30 -16.20 4.53
C PHE A 39 -10.79 -16.11 4.78
N LEU A 40 -11.40 -15.01 4.34
CA LEU A 40 -12.84 -14.89 4.35
C LEU A 40 -13.43 -16.00 3.48
N LEU A 41 -13.06 -16.13 2.20
CA LEU A 41 -13.69 -17.13 1.30
C LEU A 41 -13.70 -18.56 1.86
N LEU A 42 -12.69 -18.95 2.63
CA LEU A 42 -12.57 -20.27 3.26
C LEU A 42 -13.43 -20.47 4.52
N ARG A 43 -14.07 -19.42 5.03
CA ARG A 43 -14.87 -19.46 6.25
C ARG A 43 -16.32 -19.79 5.92
N ASP A 44 -16.87 -20.88 6.47
CA ASP A 44 -18.29 -21.23 6.36
C ASP A 44 -19.19 -20.35 7.24
N LYS A 45 -19.17 -19.02 7.04
CA LYS A 45 -20.10 -18.10 7.70
C LYS A 45 -20.82 -17.23 6.68
N PRO A 46 -22.10 -16.91 6.91
CA PRO A 46 -22.84 -16.00 6.05
C PRO A 46 -22.15 -14.63 6.02
N TRP A 47 -21.99 -14.14 4.80
CA TRP A 47 -21.27 -12.92 4.49
C TRP A 47 -22.19 -11.71 4.55
N GLY A 48 -21.63 -10.56 4.91
CA GLY A 48 -22.30 -9.27 4.79
C GLY A 48 -21.41 -8.25 4.09
N TRP A 49 -22.01 -7.20 3.53
CA TRP A 49 -21.30 -6.09 2.88
C TRP A 49 -20.15 -5.50 3.71
N TRP A 50 -20.30 -5.50 5.04
CA TRP A 50 -19.27 -5.02 5.97
C TRP A 50 -17.98 -5.84 5.94
N MET A 51 -18.07 -7.15 5.68
CA MET A 51 -16.89 -8.01 5.57
C MET A 51 -16.12 -7.75 4.28
N ILE A 52 -16.82 -7.48 3.18
CA ILE A 52 -16.19 -7.04 1.92
C ILE A 52 -15.45 -5.73 2.17
N ALA A 53 -16.11 -4.74 2.78
CA ALA A 53 -15.48 -3.46 3.14
C ALA A 53 -14.24 -3.65 4.04
N TYR A 54 -14.30 -4.59 4.99
CA TYR A 54 -13.17 -4.93 5.86
C TYR A 54 -11.93 -5.38 5.08
N THR A 55 -12.10 -6.10 3.97
CA THR A 55 -10.98 -6.55 3.14
C THR A 55 -10.20 -5.40 2.49
N PHE A 56 -10.81 -4.21 2.32
CA PHE A 56 -10.14 -3.03 1.78
C PHE A 56 -9.33 -2.27 2.84
N ILE A 57 -9.60 -2.48 4.13
CA ILE A 57 -8.97 -1.73 5.23
C ILE A 57 -7.43 -1.78 5.17
N PRO A 58 -6.78 -2.94 4.97
CA PRO A 58 -5.32 -2.98 4.85
C PRO A 58 -4.82 -2.12 3.69
N PHE A 59 -5.38 -2.27 2.49
CA PHE A 59 -4.97 -1.47 1.33
C PHE A 59 -5.16 0.04 1.57
N ILE A 60 -6.29 0.45 2.13
CA ILE A 60 -6.59 1.86 2.43
C ILE A 60 -5.61 2.39 3.49
N GLY A 61 -5.40 1.65 4.59
CA GLY A 61 -4.53 2.06 5.68
C GLY A 61 -3.08 2.27 5.23
N PHE A 62 -2.52 1.30 4.51
CA PHE A 62 -1.17 1.42 3.97
C PHE A 62 -1.04 2.48 2.88
N THR A 63 -2.08 2.70 2.08
CA THR A 63 -2.13 3.80 1.10
C THR A 63 -2.17 5.17 1.78
N ALA A 64 -2.89 5.29 2.91
CA ALA A 64 -2.93 6.51 3.70
C ALA A 64 -1.55 6.83 4.31
N ILE A 65 -0.84 5.82 4.83
CA ILE A 65 0.54 5.97 5.32
C ILE A 65 1.45 6.48 4.19
N TYR A 66 1.38 5.85 3.00
CA TYR A 66 2.10 6.34 1.82
C TYR A 66 1.76 7.80 1.51
N ALA A 67 0.48 8.16 1.51
CA ALA A 67 0.03 9.49 1.13
C ALA A 67 0.58 10.56 2.08
N ILE A 68 0.57 10.30 3.39
CA ILE A 68 1.15 11.20 4.40
C ILE A 68 2.64 11.42 4.12
N ILE A 69 3.40 10.35 3.89
CA ILE A 69 4.85 10.44 3.64
C ILE A 69 5.12 11.16 2.30
N ALA A 70 4.35 10.87 1.26
CA ALA A 70 4.47 11.50 -0.06
C ALA A 70 4.16 13.00 -0.02
N ILE A 71 3.09 13.40 0.68
CA ILE A 71 2.73 14.81 0.85
C ILE A 71 3.82 15.54 1.64
N TYR A 72 4.29 14.96 2.76
CA TYR A 72 5.36 15.56 3.55
C TYR A 72 6.66 15.72 2.74
N ALA A 73 7.08 14.68 2.03
CA ALA A 73 8.26 14.74 1.17
C ALA A 73 8.13 15.79 0.05
N LYS A 74 6.93 15.94 -0.51
CA LYS A 74 6.66 16.95 -1.55
C LYS A 74 6.70 18.37 -1.00
N LEU A 75 6.08 18.61 0.17
CA LEU A 75 6.01 19.95 0.76
C LEU A 75 7.35 20.40 1.36
N SER A 76 8.05 19.52 2.07
CA SER A 76 9.27 19.89 2.80
C SER A 76 10.54 19.79 1.95
N TYR A 77 10.56 18.90 0.95
CA TYR A 77 11.79 18.60 0.18
C TYR A 77 11.61 18.67 -1.34
N ASN A 78 10.41 18.98 -1.84
CA ASN A 78 10.06 18.99 -3.26
C ASN A 78 10.34 17.65 -3.99
N ILE A 79 10.34 16.54 -3.25
CA ILE A 79 10.56 15.20 -3.79
C ILE A 79 9.22 14.60 -4.20
N ASN A 80 9.17 13.96 -5.37
CA ASN A 80 8.01 13.19 -5.80
C ASN A 80 8.25 11.70 -5.55
N ILE A 81 7.41 11.08 -4.72
CA ILE A 81 7.46 9.65 -4.45
C ILE A 81 6.47 8.96 -5.39
N PRO A 82 6.88 7.96 -6.18
CA PRO A 82 5.95 7.25 -7.05
C PRO A 82 4.95 6.44 -6.23
N PHE A 83 3.68 6.49 -6.64
CA PHE A 83 2.68 5.55 -6.16
C PHE A 83 3.05 4.16 -6.68
N VAL A 84 3.46 3.29 -5.75
CA VAL A 84 3.98 1.94 -6.01
C VAL A 84 5.38 1.92 -6.64
N HIS A 85 6.30 1.23 -5.97
CA HIS A 85 7.65 1.02 -6.45
C HIS A 85 7.66 0.27 -7.80
N LYS A 86 8.48 0.72 -8.75
CA LYS A 86 8.54 0.17 -10.12
C LYS A 86 8.72 -1.36 -10.19
N LYS A 87 9.49 -1.93 -9.27
CA LYS A 87 9.78 -3.38 -9.22
C LYS A 87 8.54 -4.24 -8.91
N VAL A 88 7.57 -3.69 -8.18
CA VAL A 88 6.36 -4.43 -7.76
C VAL A 88 5.11 -3.96 -8.46
N ARG A 89 5.19 -2.98 -9.36
CA ARG A 89 4.03 -2.40 -10.05
C ARG A 89 3.24 -3.44 -10.85
N ASN A 90 3.92 -4.25 -11.66
CA ASN A 90 3.26 -5.28 -12.47
C ASN A 90 2.61 -6.35 -11.58
N ILE A 91 3.31 -6.75 -10.51
CA ILE A 91 2.80 -7.72 -9.54
C ILE A 91 1.59 -7.14 -8.81
N MET A 92 1.61 -5.85 -8.45
CA MET A 92 0.46 -5.19 -7.82
C MET A 92 -0.80 -5.24 -8.69
N VAL A 93 -0.68 -5.07 -10.01
CA VAL A 93 -1.82 -5.22 -10.93
C VAL A 93 -2.40 -6.63 -10.86
N VAL A 94 -1.56 -7.67 -10.84
CA VAL A 94 -2.00 -9.06 -10.67
C VAL A 94 -2.75 -9.24 -9.35
N PHE A 95 -2.23 -8.67 -8.25
CA PHE A 95 -2.89 -8.73 -6.94
C PHE A 95 -4.22 -7.97 -6.91
N ILE A 96 -4.35 -6.84 -7.62
CA ILE A 96 -5.62 -6.12 -7.76
C ILE A 96 -6.65 -6.99 -8.48
N LEU A 97 -6.29 -7.61 -9.59
CA LEU A 97 -7.18 -8.50 -10.33
C LEU A 97 -7.61 -9.69 -9.48
N LEU A 98 -6.67 -10.30 -8.76
CA LEU A 98 -6.95 -11.39 -7.83
C LEU A 98 -7.90 -10.97 -6.72
N PHE A 99 -7.68 -9.79 -6.12
CA PHE A 99 -8.52 -9.26 -5.06
C PHE A 99 -9.95 -8.98 -5.52
N VAL A 100 -10.12 -8.41 -6.71
CA VAL A 100 -11.44 -8.20 -7.30
C VAL A 100 -12.12 -9.54 -7.54
N GLY A 101 -11.41 -10.52 -8.12
CA GLY A 101 -11.92 -11.87 -8.31
C GLY A 101 -12.37 -12.55 -7.01
N LEU A 102 -11.58 -12.44 -5.94
CA LEU A 102 -11.92 -12.98 -4.63
C LEU A 102 -13.16 -12.31 -4.03
N ASN A 103 -13.31 -10.99 -4.16
CA ASN A 103 -14.49 -10.29 -3.67
C ASN A 103 -15.75 -10.63 -4.47
N ILE A 104 -15.63 -10.88 -5.78
CA ILE A 104 -16.74 -11.40 -6.60
C ILE A 104 -17.12 -12.81 -6.15
N ALA A 105 -16.15 -13.69 -5.89
CA ALA A 105 -16.41 -15.03 -5.38
C ALA A 105 -17.08 -15.01 -3.99
N LEU A 106 -16.62 -14.13 -3.11
CA LEU A 106 -17.25 -13.88 -1.81
C LEU A 106 -18.69 -13.43 -1.95
N TRP A 107 -18.96 -12.51 -2.89
CA TRP A 107 -20.31 -12.04 -3.19
C TRP A 107 -21.24 -13.17 -3.65
N TRP A 108 -20.74 -14.04 -4.54
CA TRP A 108 -21.50 -15.17 -5.06
C TRP A 108 -21.82 -16.20 -3.97
N ASN A 109 -20.88 -16.49 -3.08
CA ASN A 109 -21.09 -17.43 -1.96
C ASN A 109 -22.00 -16.84 -0.86
N ALA A 110 -22.29 -15.54 -0.90
CA ALA A 110 -23.19 -14.87 0.03
C ALA A 110 -24.67 -14.88 -0.41
N SER A 111 -24.92 -15.15 -1.69
CA SER A 111 -26.25 -15.10 -2.33
C SER A 111 -26.89 -16.49 -2.36
#